data_AF-A0A537MG55-F1
#
_entry.id   AF-A0A537MG55-F1
#
_cell.length_a   1.000
_cell.length_b   1.000
_cell.length_c   1.000
_cell.angle_alpha   90.00
_cell.angle_beta   90.00
_cell.angle_gamma   90.00
#
_symmetry.space_group_name_H-M   'P 1'
#
loop_
_entity.id
_entity.type
_entity.pdbx_description
1 polymer ?
#
loop_
_entity_poly.entity_id
_entity_poly.type
_entity_poly.pdbx_seq_one_letter_code
_entity_poly.pdbx_strand_id
1 'polypeptide(L)' 'MNSSQFRRYLAGHGCTFEEGKRHTLVRRGDKMAALPRHGGSKQLGTGLMRAIRKDLGIED' A
#
# COMPACT_ATOMS: atom_id res chain seq x y z
N MET A 1 2.04 -2.75 -11.00
CA MET A 1 1.69 -3.84 -10.06
C MET A 1 0.19 -3.80 -9.82
N ASN A 2 -0.47 -4.95 -9.65
CA ASN A 2 -1.83 -4.95 -9.10
C ASN A 2 -1.79 -4.80 -7.57
N SER A 3 -2.95 -4.62 -6.93
CA SER A 3 -3.03 -4.41 -5.47
C SER A 3 -2.41 -5.55 -4.66
N SER A 4 -2.54 -6.80 -5.10
CA SER A 4 -1.96 -7.95 -4.41
C SER A 4 -0.43 -7.96 -4.47
N GLN A 5 0.15 -7.67 -5.63
CA GLN A 5 1.60 -7.54 -5.80
C GLN A 5 2.15 -6.39 -4.96
N PHE A 6 1.48 -5.24 -4.97
CA PHE A 6 1.94 -4.09 -4.19
C PHE A 6 1.84 -4.34 -2.69
N ARG A 7 0.80 -5.03 -2.21
CA ARG A 7 0.70 -5.49 -0.82
C ARG A 7 1.89 -6.39 -0.44
N ARG A 8 2.27 -7.34 -1.29
CA ARG A 8 3.43 -8.21 -1.05
C ARG A 8 4.75 -7.43 -1.00
N TYR A 9 4.92 -6.45 -1.89
CA TYR A 9 6.07 -5.55 -1.86
C TYR A 9 6.15 -4.78 -0.54
N LEU A 10 5.05 -4.14 -0.12
CA LEU A 10 4.99 -3.39 1.14
C LEU A 10 5.29 -4.29 2.36
N ALA A 11 4.79 -5.53 2.36
CA ALA A 11 5.07 -6.50 3.41
C ALA A 11 6.58 -6.79 3.52
N GLY A 12 7.30 -6.86 2.40
CA GLY A 12 8.76 -7.05 2.38
C GLY A 12 9.54 -5.89 3.01
N HIS A 13 8.96 -4.69 3.09
CA HIS A 13 9.53 -3.52 3.76
C HIS A 13 9.14 -3.40 5.25
N GLY A 14 8.57 -4.45 5.84
CA GLY A 14 8.13 -4.47 7.23
C GLY A 14 6.80 -3.76 7.48
N CYS A 15 5.97 -3.58 6.45
CA CYS A 15 4.65 -3.01 6.63
C CYS A 15 3.65 -4.02 7.21
N THR A 16 2.75 -3.53 8.06
CA THR A 16 1.59 -4.27 8.58
C THR A 16 0.30 -3.75 7.95
N PHE A 17 -0.76 -4.57 8.00
CA PHE A 17 -2.02 -4.30 7.29
C PHE A 17 -3.21 -4.49 8.21
N GLU A 18 -4.04 -3.47 8.33
CA GLU A 18 -5.30 -3.49 9.08
C GLU A 18 -6.46 -3.33 8.11
N GLU A 19 -7.39 -4.29 8.11
CA GLU A 19 -8.49 -4.31 7.14
C GLU A 19 -9.66 -3.45 7.60
N GLY A 20 -9.89 -2.31 6.91
CA GLY A 20 -11.08 -1.49 7.09
C GLY A 20 -12.21 -1.88 6.13
N LYS A 21 -13.38 -1.23 6.25
CA LYS A 21 -14.55 -1.54 5.39
C LYS A 21 -14.32 -1.28 3.89
N ARG A 22 -13.54 -0.25 3.52
CA ARG A 22 -13.28 0.13 2.11
C ARG A 22 -11.80 0.15 1.72
N HIS A 23 -10.93 0.50 2.66
CA HIS A 23 -9.48 0.60 2.45
C HIS A 23 -8.76 -0.31 3.45
N THR A 24 -7.60 -0.80 3.06
CA THR A 24 -6.65 -1.44 3.96
C THR A 24 -5.70 -0.36 4.48
N LEU A 25 -5.62 -0.18 5.79
CA LEU A 25 -4.63 0.71 6.39
C LEU A 25 -3.29 -0.04 6.43
N VAL A 26 -2.25 0.58 5.88
CA VAL A 26 -0.89 0.07 5.89
C VAL A 26 -0.11 0.88 6.92
N ARG A 27 0.63 0.21 7.82
CA ARG A 27 1.48 0.86 8.82
C ARG A 27 2.93 0.40 8.71
N ARG A 28 3.86 1.32 8.94
CA ARG A 28 5.30 1.08 9.05
C ARG A 28 5.87 1.97 10.16
N GLY A 29 5.99 1.41 11.38
CA GLY A 29 6.29 2.21 12.57
C GLY A 29 5.21 3.28 12.78
N ASP A 30 5.63 4.53 12.95
CA ASP A 30 4.74 5.69 13.11
C ASP A 30 4.09 6.17 11.80
N LYS A 31 4.48 5.59 10.65
CA LYS A 31 3.98 5.98 9.33
C LYS A 31 2.78 5.14 8.93
N MET A 32 1.83 5.74 8.22
CA MET A 32 0.64 5.06 7.72
C MET A 32 0.22 5.54 6.33
N ALA A 33 -0.43 4.65 5.57
CA ALA A 33 -1.01 4.95 4.27
C ALA A 33 -2.29 4.12 4.04
N ALA A 34 -3.20 4.61 3.20
CA ALA A 34 -4.41 3.88 2.84
C ALA A 34 -4.26 3.20 1.47
N LEU A 35 -4.41 1.87 1.44
CA LEU A 35 -4.43 1.07 0.23
C LEU A 35 -5.88 0.79 -0.21
N PRO A 36 -6.32 1.23 -1.40
CA PRO A 36 -7.65 0.91 -1.90
C PRO A 36 -7.80 -0.58 -2.23
N ARG A 37 -8.90 -1.17 -1.74
CA ARG A 37 -9.28 -2.57 -2.03
C ARG A 37 -10.05 -2.69 -3.35
N HIS A 38 -10.74 -1.63 -3.75
CA HIS A 38 -11.54 -1.60 -4.97
C HIS A 38 -10.65 -1.31 -6.19
N GLY A 39 -10.85 -2.07 -7.27
CA GLY A 39 -10.00 -2.02 -8.48
C GLY A 39 -9.09 -3.23 -8.70
N GLY A 40 -9.28 -4.31 -7.90
CA GLY A 40 -8.39 -5.48 -7.77
C GLY A 40 -7.98 -6.25 -9.03
N SER A 41 -8.57 -5.96 -10.19
CA SER A 41 -8.17 -6.56 -11.48
C SER A 41 -7.39 -5.61 -12.39
N LYS A 42 -7.37 -4.30 -12.10
CA LYS A 42 -6.65 -3.29 -12.89
C LYS A 42 -5.29 -3.00 -12.25
N GLN A 43 -4.35 -2.56 -13.08
CA GLN A 43 -3.05 -2.11 -12.59
C GLN A 43 -3.24 -0.90 -11.65
N LEU A 44 -2.54 -0.89 -10.51
CA LEU A 44 -2.46 0.30 -9.68
C LEU A 44 -1.74 1.40 -10.45
N GLY A 45 -2.28 2.61 -10.37
CA GLY A 45 -1.61 3.79 -10.92
C GLY A 45 -0.23 3.98 -10.28
N THR A 46 0.77 4.30 -11.10
CA THR A 46 2.15 4.54 -10.66
C THR A 46 2.24 5.72 -9.68
N GLY A 47 1.44 6.76 -9.86
CA GLY A 47 1.34 7.89 -8.94
C GLY A 47 0.85 7.47 -7.54
N LEU A 48 -0.16 6.60 -7.48
CA LEU A 48 -0.68 6.08 -6.21
C LEU A 48 0.38 5.24 -5.48
N MET A 49 1.06 4.35 -6.20
CA MET A 49 2.14 3.54 -5.62
C MET A 49 3.27 4.42 -5.08
N ARG A 50 3.67 5.46 -5.83
CA ARG A 50 4.69 6.43 -5.39
C ARG A 50 4.26 7.19 -4.15
N ALA A 51 3.01 7.67 -4.09
CA ALA A 51 2.48 8.37 -2.93
C ALA A 51 2.51 7.48 -1.67
N ILE A 52 1.98 6.26 -1.77
CA ILE A 52 1.96 5.30 -0.64
C ILE A 52 3.39 4.99 -0.15
N ARG A 53 4.34 4.79 -1.06
CA ARG A 53 5.74 4.57 -0.67
C ARG A 53 6.32 5.77 0.07
N LYS A 54 6.10 6.98 -0.43
CA LYS A 54 6.55 8.22 0.21
C LYS A 54 5.96 8.36 1.62
N ASP A 55 4.66 8.14 1.76
CA ASP A 55 3.96 8.23 3.06
C ASP A 55 4.50 7.20 4.05
N LEU A 56 4.84 6.00 3.58
CA LEU A 56 5.46 4.94 4.38
C LEU A 56 6.98 5.11 4.55
N GLY A 57 7.59 6.14 3.94
CA GLY A 57 9.04 6.37 3.96
C GLY A 57 9.85 5.22 3.36
N ILE A 58 9.29 4.57 2.34
CA ILE A 58 9.98 3.58 1.52
C ILE A 58 10.58 4.36 0.35
N GLU A 59 11.87 4.67 0.47
CA GLU A 59 12.64 5.33 -0.57
C GLU A 59 13.22 4.26 -1.51
N ASP A 60 13.15 4.54 -2.81
CA ASP A 60 13.77 3.78 -3.90
C ASP A 60 14.69 4.76 -4.64
#